data_AF-A0A536MB36-F1
#
_entry.id   AF-A0A536MB36-F1
#
_cell.length_a   1.000
_cell.length_b   1.000
_cell.length_c   1.000
_cell.angle_alpha   90.00
_cell.angle_beta   90.00
_cell.angle_gamma   90.00
#
_symmetry.space_group_name_H-M   'P 1'
#
loop_
_entity.id
_entity.type
_entity.pdbx_description
1 polymer ?
#
loop_
_entity_poly.entity_id
_entity_poly.type
_entity_poly.pdbx_seq_one_letter_code
_entity_poly.pdbx_strand_id
1 'polypeptide(L)'
;MLGWAGPYRRTRAIAGEDWFPYQSTTFPTPPFPEYSSGHSTFSAAGAEILRLFTKSTRFGASVTLPAGSSRTEPGAVPAHDLTLSWATFSEAADQAGISRRYGGIHFEQGDLDGRRAGRLVAQMAWDKAQSYFDGPSVHTR
;
A
#
# COMPACT_ATOMS: atom_id res chain seq x y z
N MET A 1 23.06 -11.28 -10.54
CA MET A 1 22.70 -10.11 -9.70
C MET A 1 22.68 -10.50 -8.22
N LEU A 2 22.76 -9.53 -7.30
CA LEU A 2 22.48 -9.76 -5.88
C LEU A 2 20.98 -9.59 -5.64
N GLY A 3 20.30 -10.60 -5.10
CA GLY A 3 18.85 -10.57 -4.88
C GLY A 3 18.37 -11.62 -3.90
N TRP A 4 17.10 -11.53 -3.46
CA TRP A 4 16.48 -12.58 -2.66
C TRP A 4 16.35 -13.86 -3.48
N ALA A 5 16.92 -14.96 -3.00
CA ALA A 5 17.08 -16.20 -3.76
C ALA A 5 15.94 -17.21 -3.53
N GLY A 6 14.78 -16.74 -3.05
CA GLY A 6 13.63 -17.55 -2.67
C GLY A 6 13.54 -17.86 -1.16
N PRO A 7 12.45 -18.54 -0.74
CA PRO A 7 12.19 -18.81 0.67
C PRO A 7 13.35 -19.47 1.39
N TYR A 8 13.69 -18.93 2.56
CA TYR A 8 14.75 -19.40 3.47
C TYR A 8 16.18 -19.28 2.91
N ARG A 9 16.34 -18.76 1.69
CA ARG A 9 17.65 -18.65 1.03
C ARG A 9 18.30 -17.29 1.26
N ARG A 10 17.53 -16.29 1.72
CA ARG A 10 18.00 -14.91 1.96
C ARG A 10 18.57 -14.28 0.68
N THR A 11 19.25 -13.15 0.81
CA THR A 11 19.94 -12.47 -0.29
C THR A 11 21.21 -13.23 -0.69
N ARG A 12 21.35 -13.56 -1.98
CA ARG A 12 22.54 -14.22 -2.56
C ARG A 12 22.79 -13.74 -3.99
N ALA A 13 23.95 -14.09 -4.55
CA ALA A 13 24.17 -13.98 -5.98
C ALA A 13 23.31 -15.04 -6.71
N ILE A 14 22.49 -14.59 -7.65
CA ILE A 14 21.61 -15.42 -8.49
C ILE A 14 21.67 -14.95 -9.95
N ALA A 15 21.33 -15.83 -10.89
CA ALA A 15 21.09 -15.42 -12.27
C ALA A 15 19.88 -14.49 -12.34
N GLY A 16 19.83 -13.58 -13.32
CA GLY A 16 18.74 -12.61 -13.39
C GLY A 16 17.41 -13.27 -13.75
N GLU A 17 17.48 -14.28 -14.61
CA GLU A 17 16.40 -15.16 -15.05
C GLU A 17 15.79 -16.01 -13.93
N ASP A 18 16.55 -16.25 -12.85
CA ASP A 18 16.10 -17.00 -11.68
C ASP A 18 15.43 -16.11 -10.63
N TRP A 19 15.50 -14.78 -10.77
CA TRP A 19 14.91 -13.85 -9.80
C TRP A 19 13.39 -13.80 -9.94
N PHE A 20 12.71 -13.78 -8.81
CA PHE A 20 11.27 -13.57 -8.74
C PHE A 20 10.88 -12.70 -7.53
N PRO A 21 9.68 -12.08 -7.55
CA PRO A 21 9.20 -11.22 -6.48
C PRO A 21 9.02 -11.93 -5.13
N TYR A 22 9.13 -11.20 -4.01
CA TYR A 22 8.85 -11.73 -2.68
C TYR A 22 7.33 -11.89 -2.46
N GLN A 23 6.80 -13.03 -2.89
CA GLN A 23 5.38 -13.37 -2.79
C GLN A 23 5.19 -14.87 -2.54
N SER A 24 4.02 -15.25 -2.04
CA SER A 24 3.62 -16.66 -2.01
C SER A 24 3.55 -17.18 -3.45
N THR A 25 4.04 -18.39 -3.70
CA THR A 25 3.97 -19.04 -5.02
C THR A 25 2.52 -19.30 -5.47
N THR A 26 1.57 -19.33 -4.53
CA THR A 26 0.13 -19.46 -4.78
C THR A 26 -0.59 -18.12 -5.02
N PHE A 27 0.12 -16.99 -4.88
CA PHE A 27 -0.42 -15.65 -5.10
C PHE A 27 0.61 -14.83 -5.91
N PRO A 28 0.75 -15.11 -7.22
CA PRO A 28 1.76 -14.49 -8.06
C PRO A 28 1.42 -13.02 -8.38
N THR A 29 2.36 -12.34 -9.03
CA THR A 29 2.16 -10.99 -9.57
C THR A 29 0.85 -10.92 -10.35
N PRO A 30 -0.05 -9.99 -10.01
CA PRO A 30 -1.33 -9.88 -10.69
C PRO A 30 -1.18 -9.66 -12.21
N PRO A 31 -2.07 -10.25 -13.04
CA PRO A 31 -1.94 -10.25 -14.50
C PRO A 31 -2.48 -8.95 -15.13
N PHE A 32 -1.95 -7.80 -14.71
CA PHE A 32 -2.25 -6.49 -15.27
C PHE A 32 -0.99 -5.61 -15.30
N PRO A 33 -0.96 -4.53 -16.12
CA PRO A 33 0.19 -3.63 -16.20
C PRO A 33 0.60 -3.07 -14.84
N GLU A 34 1.91 -2.92 -14.63
CA GLU A 34 2.46 -2.42 -13.37
C GLU A 34 2.05 -0.96 -13.08
N TYR A 35 1.98 -0.12 -14.11
CA TYR A 35 1.68 1.31 -13.95
C TYR A 35 0.20 1.62 -14.20
N SER A 36 -0.50 2.34 -13.33
CA SER A 36 -0.08 2.78 -11.99
C SER A 36 -0.36 1.73 -10.91
N SER A 37 0.27 1.83 -9.74
CA SER A 37 0.00 0.93 -8.63
C SER A 37 -1.38 1.13 -7.99
N GLY A 38 -2.28 0.16 -8.18
CA GLY A 38 -3.63 0.20 -7.59
C GLY A 38 -3.64 0.23 -6.06
N HIS A 39 -2.77 -0.55 -5.38
CA HIS A 39 -2.66 -0.53 -3.92
C HIS A 39 -2.29 0.88 -3.40
N SER A 40 -1.38 1.55 -4.09
CA SER A 40 -0.92 2.89 -3.77
C SER A 40 -2.04 3.92 -4.00
N THR A 41 -2.81 3.78 -5.08
CA THR A 41 -3.99 4.59 -5.36
C THR A 41 -5.08 4.44 -4.31
N PHE A 42 -5.52 3.22 -4.01
CA PHE A 42 -6.63 2.99 -3.08
C PHE A 42 -6.29 3.38 -1.64
N SER A 43 -5.09 3.05 -1.18
CA SER A 43 -4.67 3.41 0.18
C SER A 43 -4.52 4.92 0.37
N ALA A 44 -3.93 5.63 -0.60
CA ALA A 44 -3.83 7.08 -0.55
C ALA A 44 -5.20 7.76 -0.64
N ALA A 45 -6.12 7.22 -1.45
CA ALA A 45 -7.49 7.71 -1.51
C ALA A 45 -8.22 7.53 -0.16
N GLY A 46 -8.12 6.33 0.43
CA GLY A 46 -8.71 6.04 1.74
C GLY A 46 -8.15 6.94 2.85
N ALA A 47 -6.84 7.17 2.87
CA ALA A 47 -6.21 8.06 3.84
C ALA A 47 -6.74 9.50 3.73
N GLU A 48 -6.88 10.01 2.50
CA GLU A 48 -7.36 11.37 2.26
C GLU A 48 -8.85 11.52 2.63
N ILE A 49 -9.69 10.54 2.31
CA ILE A 49 -11.09 10.53 2.75
C ILE A 49 -11.20 10.53 4.28
N LEU A 50 -10.43 9.67 4.97
CA LEU A 50 -10.42 9.63 6.44
C LEU A 50 -9.96 10.97 7.02
N ARG A 51 -8.96 11.62 6.40
CA ARG A 51 -8.51 12.95 6.82
C ARG A 51 -9.59 14.01 6.66
N LEU A 52 -10.27 14.04 5.52
CA LEU A 52 -11.35 14.99 5.23
C LEU A 52 -12.53 14.79 6.17
N PHE A 53 -12.95 13.53 6.36
CA PHE A 53 -14.08 13.17 7.21
C PHE A 53 -13.84 13.48 8.68
N THR A 54 -12.68 13.10 9.22
CA THR A 54 -12.35 13.30 10.64
C THR A 54 -11.80 14.69 10.95
N LYS A 55 -11.45 15.46 9.91
CA LYS A 55 -10.71 16.73 10.02
C LYS A 55 -9.39 16.58 10.79
N SER A 56 -8.78 15.40 10.71
CA SER A 56 -7.58 15.03 11.46
C SER A 56 -6.69 14.12 10.63
N THR A 57 -5.38 14.19 10.82
CA THR A 57 -4.42 13.26 10.20
C THR A 57 -4.20 12.00 11.04
N ARG A 58 -4.65 11.99 12.29
CA ARG A 58 -4.31 10.99 13.29
C ARG A 58 -4.95 9.64 12.98
N PHE A 59 -4.11 8.61 12.91
CA PHE A 59 -4.54 7.21 12.91
C PHE A 59 -4.22 6.54 14.24
N GLY A 60 -2.95 6.56 14.65
CA GLY A 60 -2.50 6.03 15.95
C GLY A 60 -2.71 4.52 16.12
N ALA A 61 -2.64 3.76 15.02
CA ALA A 61 -2.85 2.32 15.04
C ALA A 61 -1.53 1.55 14.99
N SER A 62 -1.56 0.31 15.49
CA SER A 62 -0.44 -0.62 15.41
C SER A 62 -0.93 -2.05 15.21
N VAL A 63 -0.08 -2.90 14.64
CA VAL A 63 -0.29 -4.34 14.53
C VAL A 63 0.97 -5.07 14.94
N THR A 64 0.83 -6.09 15.77
CA THR A 64 1.92 -7.03 16.11
C THR A 64 1.77 -8.29 15.27
N LEU A 65 2.81 -8.59 14.51
CA LEU A 65 2.97 -9.79 13.72
C LEU A 65 3.80 -10.80 14.53
N PRO A 66 3.24 -11.96 14.93
CA PRO A 66 3.97 -12.95 15.69
C PRO A 66 5.20 -13.49 14.95
N ALA A 67 6.21 -13.93 15.70
CA ALA A 67 7.35 -14.64 15.14
C ALA A 67 6.90 -15.80 14.24
N GLY A 68 7.48 -15.91 13.04
CA GLY A 68 7.19 -16.95 12.06
C GLY A 68 5.84 -16.84 11.33
N SER A 69 5.10 -15.74 11.46
CA SER A 69 3.76 -15.60 10.88
C SER A 69 3.72 -15.32 9.37
N SER A 70 4.85 -15.20 8.69
CA SER A 70 4.91 -14.92 7.25
C SER A 70 4.26 -16.05 6.45
N ARG A 71 3.48 -15.70 5.43
CA ARG A 71 2.95 -16.68 4.46
C ARG A 71 3.99 -17.07 3.40
N THR A 72 5.03 -16.25 3.20
CA THR A 72 6.10 -16.50 2.23
C THR A 72 7.22 -17.35 2.83
N GLU A 73 7.56 -17.10 4.10
CA GLU A 73 8.56 -17.87 4.85
C GLU A 73 8.03 -18.28 6.25
N PRO A 74 7.00 -19.15 6.31
CA PRO A 74 6.41 -19.63 7.57
C PRO A 74 7.45 -20.17 8.55
N GLY A 75 7.28 -19.85 9.84
CA GLY A 75 8.15 -20.31 10.92
C GLY A 75 9.52 -19.63 10.98
N ALA A 76 9.91 -18.83 9.98
CA ALA A 76 11.20 -18.15 9.94
C ALA A 76 11.09 -16.62 9.97
N VAL A 77 10.04 -16.05 9.37
CA VAL A 77 9.85 -14.60 9.26
C VAL A 77 8.52 -14.18 9.86
N PRO A 78 8.47 -13.11 10.68
CA PRO A 78 9.61 -12.41 11.28
C PRO A 78 10.33 -13.31 12.31
N ALA A 79 11.60 -13.04 12.60
CA ALA A 79 12.40 -13.86 13.54
C ALA A 79 11.94 -13.71 15.01
N HIS A 80 11.31 -12.58 15.32
CA HIS A 80 10.71 -12.24 16.61
C HIS A 80 9.40 -11.51 16.33
N ASP A 81 8.55 -11.34 17.34
CA ASP A 81 7.34 -10.52 17.22
C ASP A 81 7.71 -9.12 16.70
N LEU A 82 7.06 -8.70 15.62
CA LEU A 82 7.31 -7.43 14.95
C LEU A 82 6.07 -6.54 15.08
N THR A 83 6.23 -5.37 15.70
CA THR A 83 5.16 -4.37 15.76
C THR A 83 5.36 -3.30 14.70
N LEU A 84 4.36 -3.12 13.84
CA LEU A 84 4.25 -1.98 12.94
C LEU A 84 3.28 -0.96 13.55
N SER A 85 3.60 0.33 13.43
CA SER A 85 2.78 1.42 13.99
C SER A 85 2.76 2.63 13.08
N TRP A 86 1.63 3.30 13.02
CA TRP A 86 1.42 4.49 12.19
C TRP A 86 0.70 5.58 13.00
N ALA A 87 1.33 6.74 13.11
CA ALA A 87 0.75 7.90 13.77
C ALA A 87 -0.34 8.54 12.91
N THR A 88 -0.17 8.53 11.58
CA THR A 88 -1.10 9.18 10.64
C THR A 88 -1.69 8.22 9.61
N PHE A 89 -2.84 8.59 9.03
CA PHE A 89 -3.44 7.83 7.92
C PHE A 89 -2.49 7.77 6.71
N SER A 90 -1.76 8.86 6.46
CA SER A 90 -0.78 8.94 5.36
C SER A 90 0.39 7.98 5.57
N GLU A 91 0.93 7.84 6.78
CA GLU A 91 1.99 6.86 7.07
C GLU A 91 1.53 5.42 6.78
N ALA A 92 0.29 5.07 7.16
CA ALA A 92 -0.27 3.75 6.88
C ALA A 92 -0.43 3.51 5.36
N ALA A 93 -0.96 4.51 4.63
CA ALA A 93 -1.09 4.42 3.18
C ALA A 93 0.27 4.39 2.46
N ASP A 94 1.24 5.14 2.95
CA ASP A 94 2.59 5.16 2.42
C ASP A 94 3.29 3.82 2.63
N GLN A 95 3.09 3.17 3.78
CA GLN A 95 3.61 1.82 4.00
C GLN A 95 2.89 0.79 3.12
N ALA A 96 1.60 0.97 2.82
CA ALA A 96 0.88 0.12 1.88
C ALA A 96 1.47 0.21 0.46
N GLY A 97 1.79 1.42 -0.04
CA GLY A 97 2.45 1.62 -1.33
C GLY A 97 3.86 1.02 -1.38
N ILE A 98 4.73 1.36 -0.41
CA ILE A 98 6.12 0.88 -0.37
C ILE A 98 6.20 -0.64 -0.20
N SER A 99 5.20 -1.27 0.44
CA SER A 99 5.15 -2.73 0.58
C SER A 99 5.19 -3.45 -0.77
N ARG A 100 4.69 -2.82 -1.83
CA ARG A 100 4.68 -3.43 -3.16
C ARG A 100 6.03 -3.35 -3.87
N ARG A 101 6.83 -2.34 -3.52
CA ARG A 101 8.24 -2.24 -3.90
C ARG A 101 9.07 -3.28 -3.18
N TYR A 102 8.87 -3.44 -1.87
CA TYR A 102 9.53 -4.51 -1.10
C TYR A 102 9.10 -5.91 -1.56
N GLY A 103 7.84 -6.06 -1.98
CA GLY A 103 7.35 -7.28 -2.60
C GLY A 103 7.90 -7.55 -4.00
N GLY A 104 8.58 -6.59 -4.63
CA GLY A 104 9.19 -6.74 -5.95
C GLY A 104 8.23 -6.67 -7.14
N ILE A 105 7.06 -6.03 -6.99
CA ILE A 105 6.03 -6.00 -8.06
C ILE A 105 5.63 -4.60 -8.54
N HIS A 106 6.17 -3.55 -7.92
CA HIS A 106 5.96 -2.17 -8.37
C HIS A 106 7.28 -1.40 -8.37
N PHE A 107 7.44 -0.51 -9.34
CA PHE A 107 8.51 0.46 -9.37
C PHE A 107 8.13 1.70 -8.56
N GLU A 108 9.13 2.49 -8.17
CA GLU A 108 8.92 3.73 -7.41
C GLU A 108 7.95 4.69 -8.12
N GLN A 109 8.08 4.83 -9.44
CA GLN A 109 7.21 5.73 -10.20
C GLN A 109 5.74 5.28 -10.15
N GLY A 110 5.46 3.99 -10.37
CA GLY A 110 4.11 3.44 -10.32
C GLY A 110 3.46 3.56 -8.94
N ASP A 111 4.26 3.45 -7.88
CA ASP A 111 3.86 3.72 -6.50
C ASP A 111 3.54 5.21 -6.28
N LEU A 112 4.50 6.11 -6.48
CA LEU A 112 4.36 7.53 -6.18
C LEU A 112 3.26 8.22 -7.00
N ASP A 113 3.16 7.91 -8.29
CA ASP A 113 2.09 8.43 -9.15
C ASP A 113 0.73 7.86 -8.77
N GLY A 114 0.67 6.58 -8.39
CA GLY A 114 -0.54 5.95 -7.85
C GLY A 114 -1.03 6.68 -6.59
N ARG A 115 -0.13 6.96 -5.63
CA ARG A 115 -0.50 7.72 -4.42
C ARG A 115 -1.00 9.12 -4.76
N ARG A 116 -0.35 9.80 -5.72
CA ARG A 116 -0.78 11.13 -6.19
C ARG A 116 -2.18 11.08 -6.79
N ALA A 117 -2.44 10.11 -7.67
CA ALA A 117 -3.75 9.90 -8.26
C ALA A 117 -4.82 9.60 -7.19
N GLY A 118 -4.50 8.75 -6.22
CA GLY A 118 -5.41 8.40 -5.12
C GLY A 118 -5.90 9.61 -4.32
N ARG A 119 -4.99 10.54 -3.97
CA ARG A 119 -5.37 11.78 -3.28
C ARG A 119 -6.31 12.66 -4.12
N LEU A 120 -6.05 12.79 -5.43
CA LEU A 120 -6.92 13.55 -6.33
C LEU A 120 -8.31 12.91 -6.45
N VAL A 121 -8.38 11.59 -6.61
CA VAL A 121 -9.65 10.84 -6.67
C VAL A 121 -10.44 11.02 -5.38
N ALA A 122 -9.79 10.99 -4.21
CA ALA A 122 -10.45 11.22 -2.94
C ALA A 122 -11.06 12.63 -2.84
N GLN A 123 -10.35 13.66 -3.28
CA GLN A 123 -10.87 15.03 -3.30
C GLN A 123 -12.09 15.15 -4.21
N MET A 124 -12.02 14.61 -5.44
CA MET A 124 -13.15 14.61 -6.36
C MET A 124 -14.36 13.85 -5.80
N ALA A 125 -14.11 12.69 -5.19
CA ALA A 125 -15.16 11.87 -4.57
C ALA A 125 -15.79 12.59 -3.37
N TRP A 126 -14.97 13.25 -2.54
CA TRP A 126 -15.43 14.03 -1.40
C TRP A 126 -16.29 15.21 -1.84
N ASP A 127 -15.83 16.02 -2.79
CA ASP A 127 -16.59 17.16 -3.31
C ASP A 127 -17.93 16.70 -3.90
N LYS A 128 -17.91 15.58 -4.62
CA LYS A 128 -19.13 14.98 -5.14
C LYS A 128 -20.07 14.52 -4.01
N ALA A 129 -19.54 13.89 -2.97
CA ALA A 129 -20.32 13.46 -1.82
C ALA A 129 -20.97 14.67 -1.10
N GLN A 130 -20.20 15.74 -0.87
CA GLN A 130 -20.70 16.97 -0.24
C GLN A 130 -21.85 17.59 -1.03
N SER A 131 -21.82 17.55 -2.38
CA SER A 131 -22.93 18.04 -3.22
C SER A 131 -24.27 17.34 -2.95
N TYR A 132 -24.27 16.13 -2.37
CA TYR A 132 -25.49 15.44 -1.96
C TYR A 132 -25.96 15.84 -0.56
N PHE A 133 -25.08 16.35 0.30
CA PHE A 133 -25.39 16.74 1.67
C PHE A 133 -25.73 18.24 1.81
N ASP A 134 -25.12 19.10 1.00
CA ASP A 134 -25.28 20.55 1.09
C ASP A 134 -26.59 21.06 0.42
N GLY A 135 -27.36 20.17 -0.23
CA GLY A 135 -28.59 20.49 -0.95
C GLY A 135 -28.35 21.25 -2.27
N PRO A 136 -29.35 21.36 -3.16
CA PRO A 136 -29.22 22.21 -4.35
C PRO A 136 -29.01 23.66 -3.91
N SER A 137 -27.95 24.30 -4.40
CA SER A 137 -27.74 25.74 -4.23
C SER A 137 -28.99 26.47 -4.72
N VAL A 138 -29.71 27.11 -3.80
CA VAL A 138 -30.84 27.98 -4.13
C VAL A 138 -30.27 29.18 -4.88
N HIS A 139 -30.16 29.07 -6.20
CA HIS A 139 -29.97 30.22 -7.06
C HIS A 139 -31.31 30.95 -7.14
N THR A 140 -31.52 31.91 -6.24
CA THR A 140 -32.50 32.96 -6.43
C THR A 140 -32.12 33.74 -7.69
N ARG A 141 -33.02 33.70 -8.68
CA ARG A 141 -32.98 34.59 -9.85
C ARG A 141 -33.25 36.02 -9.45
#